data_AF-U2QKL3-F1
#
_entry.id   AF-U2QKL3-F1
#
_cell.length_a   1.000
_cell.length_b   1.000
_cell.length_c   1.000
_cell.angle_alpha   90.00
_cell.angle_beta   90.00
_cell.angle_gamma   90.00
#
_symmetry.space_group_name_H-M   'P 1'
#
loop_
_entity.id
_entity.type
_entity.pdbx_description
1 polymer ?
#
loop_
_entity_poly.entity_id
_entity_poly.type
_entity_poly.pdbx_seq_one_letter_code
_entity_poly.pdbx_strand_id
1 'polypeptide(L)' 'ANEYGWFMVVNGALDFTYNGLVQNEYGWWKVTAGKVDFNYNGFATNEYGTWYVRGGKVDFSYHM' A
#
# COMPACT_ATOMS: atom_id res chain seq x y z
N ALA A 1 -18.92 -8.75 -6.68
CA ALA A 1 -17.50 -8.78 -6.27
C ALA A 1 -17.47 -9.02 -4.78
N ASN A 2 -16.65 -9.94 -4.28
CA ASN A 2 -16.50 -10.09 -2.83
C ASN A 2 -15.79 -8.81 -2.35
N GLU A 3 -16.50 -7.94 -1.65
CA GLU A 3 -16.10 -6.55 -1.39
C GLU A 3 -15.04 -6.41 -0.29
N TYR A 4 -14.23 -7.47 -0.11
CA TYR A 4 -13.19 -7.56 0.90
C TYR A 4 -11.93 -6.83 0.43
N GLY A 5 -11.91 -5.51 0.65
CA GLY A 5 -10.70 -4.68 0.56
C GLY A 5 -9.92 -4.70 1.86
N TRP A 6 -8.64 -4.35 1.79
CA TRP A 6 -7.81 -4.09 2.97
C TRP A 6 -7.81 -2.58 3.22
N PHE A 7 -8.12 -2.17 4.44
CA PHE A 7 -8.28 -0.76 4.80
C PHE A 7 -7.38 -0.37 5.97
N MET A 8 -6.91 0.86 5.95
CA MET A 8 -6.13 1.46 7.03
C MET A 8 -7.06 1.78 8.20
N VAL A 9 -6.76 1.23 9.38
CA VAL A 9 -7.49 1.51 10.62
C VAL A 9 -6.53 2.16 11.61
N VAL A 10 -6.89 3.35 12.08
CA VAL A 10 -6.14 4.12 13.10
C VAL A 10 -7.09 4.40 14.25
N ASN A 11 -6.68 4.02 15.47
CA ASN A 11 -7.50 4.21 16.69
C ASN A 11 -8.92 3.63 16.61
N GLY A 12 -9.09 2.50 15.90
CA GLY A 12 -10.40 1.84 15.74
C GLY A 12 -11.32 2.46 14.68
N ALA A 13 -10.87 3.47 13.94
CA ALA A 13 -11.60 4.07 12.83
C ALA A 13 -10.85 3.91 11.50
N LEU A 14 -11.59 3.86 10.39
CA LEU A 14 -10.99 3.85 9.06
C LEU A 14 -10.36 5.21 8.77
N ASP A 15 -9.09 5.22 8.38
CA ASP A 15 -8.39 6.42 7.94
C ASP A 15 -8.34 6.47 6.41
N PHE A 16 -9.29 7.20 5.82
CA PHE A 16 -9.35 7.42 4.37
C PHE A 16 -8.41 8.51 3.86
N THR A 17 -7.68 9.20 4.74
CA THR A 17 -6.77 10.29 4.35
C THR A 17 -5.38 9.78 4.00
N TYR A 18 -5.03 8.58 4.46
CA TYR A 18 -3.72 8.00 4.25
C TYR A 18 -3.45 7.65 2.78
N ASN A 19 -2.31 8.12 2.28
CA ASN A 19 -1.76 7.81 0.95
C ASN A 19 -0.26 7.56 1.07
N GLY A 20 0.17 6.32 0.86
CA GLY A 20 1.58 5.96 1.05
C GLY A 20 1.80 4.45 1.03
N LEU A 21 2.97 4.03 1.50
CA LEU A 21 3.32 2.62 1.67
C LEU A 21 3.28 2.26 3.16
N VAL A 22 2.50 1.24 3.50
CA VAL A 22 2.38 0.71 4.87
C VAL A 22 2.81 -0.76 4.92
N GLN A 23 3.46 -1.15 6.00
CA GLN A 23 3.91 -2.53 6.23
C GLN A 23 2.91 -3.32 7.06
N ASN A 24 2.75 -4.59 6.72
CA ASN A 24 2.22 -5.63 7.61
C ASN A 24 3.09 -6.89 7.52
N GLU A 25 2.66 -7.99 8.15
CA GLU A 25 3.36 -9.28 8.12
C GLU A 25 3.53 -9.87 6.70
N TYR A 26 2.72 -9.45 5.73
CA TYR A 26 2.77 -9.90 4.33
C TYR A 26 3.61 -8.99 3.42
N GLY A 27 4.18 -7.90 3.95
CA GLY A 27 5.05 -6.97 3.25
C GLY A 27 4.53 -5.53 3.22
N TRP A 28 5.04 -4.74 2.27
CA TRP A 28 4.69 -3.34 2.09
C TRP A 28 3.65 -3.17 0.98
N TRP A 29 2.61 -2.41 1.25
CA TRP A 29 1.45 -2.24 0.38
C TRP A 29 1.18 -0.79 0.07
N LYS A 30 0.85 -0.49 -1.19
CA LYS A 30 0.37 0.82 -1.60
C LYS A 30 -1.05 1.02 -1.10
N VAL A 31 -1.25 2.08 -0.32
CA VAL A 31 -2.56 2.54 0.12
C VAL A 31 -2.89 3.85 -0.58
N THR A 32 -4.10 3.92 -1.14
CA THR A 32 -4.68 5.09 -1.79
C THR A 32 -6.03 5.37 -1.14
N ALA A 33 -6.21 6.57 -0.59
CA ALA A 33 -7.41 6.97 0.16
C ALA A 33 -7.82 5.94 1.23
N GLY A 34 -6.85 5.48 2.03
CA GLY A 34 -7.08 4.52 3.12
C GLY A 34 -7.36 3.07 2.71
N LYS A 35 -7.33 2.74 1.41
CA LYS A 35 -7.53 1.36 0.93
C LYS A 35 -6.27 0.86 0.21
N VAL A 36 -5.92 -0.42 0.39
CA VAL A 36 -4.88 -1.05 -0.42
C VAL A 36 -5.29 -1.02 -1.91
N ASP A 37 -4.40 -0.47 -2.72
CA ASP A 37 -4.58 -0.32 -4.16
C ASP A 37 -3.89 -1.46 -4.89
N PHE A 38 -4.59 -2.59 -5.00
CA PHE A 38 -4.09 -3.79 -5.68
C PHE A 38 -3.87 -3.60 -7.19
N ASN A 39 -4.35 -2.51 -7.78
CA ASN A 39 -4.16 -2.20 -9.20
C ASN A 39 -2.97 -1.28 -9.46
N TYR A 40 -2.35 -0.75 -8.39
CA TYR A 40 -1.23 0.17 -8.53
C TYR A 40 0.04 -0.53 -9.02
N ASN A 41 0.64 0.04 -10.08
CA ASN A 41 1.93 -0.37 -10.62
C ASN A 41 2.77 0.89 -10.89
N GLY A 42 3.89 1.05 -10.20
CA GLY A 42 4.71 2.26 -10.30
C GLY A 42 5.57 2.53 -9.07
N PHE A 43 6.19 3.71 -9.01
CA PHE A 43 7.04 4.11 -7.89
C PHE A 43 6.23 4.83 -6.81
N ALA A 44 6.33 4.35 -5.57
CA ALA A 44 5.74 4.98 -4.40
C ALA A 44 6.78 5.24 -3.31
N THR A 45 6.51 6.23 -2.46
CA THR A 45 7.42 6.70 -1.42
C THR A 45 6.82 6.58 -0.02
N ASN A 46 7.70 6.46 0.96
CA ASN A 46 7.43 6.65 2.39
C ASN A 46 8.72 7.16 3.06
N GLU A 47 8.74 7.25 4.38
CA GLU A 47 9.86 7.75 5.18
C GLU A 47 11.19 7.02 4.98
N TYR A 48 11.19 5.79 4.47
CA TYR A 48 12.40 4.98 4.26
C TYR A 48 12.96 5.05 2.81
N GLY A 49 12.32 5.78 1.88
CA GLY A 49 12.75 5.85 0.48
C GLY A 49 11.65 5.74 -0.59
N THR A 50 12.07 5.30 -1.79
CA THR A 50 11.20 5.10 -2.98
C THR A 50 11.33 3.65 -3.44
N TRP A 51 10.20 2.98 -3.68
CA TRP A 51 10.19 1.59 -4.15
C TRP A 51 9.29 1.40 -5.35
N TYR A 52 9.63 0.41 -6.17
CA TYR A 52 8.74 -0.07 -7.21
C TYR A 52 7.66 -0.98 -6.61
N VAL A 53 6.42 -0.72 -6.97
CA VAL A 53 5.23 -1.45 -6.55
C VAL A 53 4.64 -2.15 -7.76
N ARG A 54 4.30 -3.44 -7.61
CA ARG A 54 3.66 -4.27 -8.62
C ARG A 54 2.43 -4.94 -8.02
N GLY A 55 1.26 -4.71 -8.62
CA GLY A 55 -0.01 -5.24 -8.09
C GLY A 55 -0.30 -4.80 -6.65
N GLY A 56 0.02 -3.54 -6.32
CA GLY A 56 -0.19 -2.96 -4.99
C GLY A 56 0.82 -3.38 -3.91
N LYS A 57 1.74 -4.32 -4.17
CA LYS A 57 2.79 -4.75 -3.23
C LYS A 57 4.17 -4.27 -3.69
N VAL A 58 5.02 -3.86 -2.75
CA VAL A 58 6.43 -3.56 -3.05
C VAL A 58 7.13 -4.80 -3.60
N ASP A 59 7.80 -4.61 -4.74
CA ASP A 59 8.60 -5.64 -5.41
C ASP A 59 10.08 -5.45 -5.06
N PHE A 60 10.55 -6.16 -4.04
CA PHE A 60 11.96 -6.14 -3.62
C PHE A 60 12.91 -6.82 -4.62
N SER A 61 12.40 -7.50 -5.65
CA SER A 61 13.20 -8.07 -6.73
C SER A 61 13.40 -7.10 -7.90
N TYR A 62 12.78 -5.91 -7.85
CA TYR A 62 12.98 -4.90 -8.88
C TYR A 62 14.41 -4.36 -8.83
N HIS A 63 15.11 -4.51 -9.94
CA HIS A 63 16.42 -3.90 -10.19
C HIS A 63 16.26 -2.89 -11.32
N MET A 64 16.93 -1.74 -11.19
CA MET A 64 16.94 -0.66 -12.19
C MET A 64 17.80 -1.00 -13.40
#